data_AF-A0A286TXT8-F1
#
_entry.id   AF-A0A286TXT8-F1
#
_cell.length_a   1.000
_cell.length_b   1.000
_cell.length_c   1.000
_cell.angle_alpha   90.00
_cell.angle_beta   90.00
_cell.angle_gamma   90.00
#
_symmetry.space_group_name_H-M   'P 1'
#
loop_
_entity.id
_entity.type
_entity.pdbx_description
1 polymer ?
#
loop_
_entity_poly.entity_id
_entity_poly.type
_entity_poly.pdbx_seq_one_letter_code
_entity_poly.pdbx_strand_id
1 'polypeptide(L)'
;MEINRNTIIKDLVKKYPQTMAVFRKYNLVVAGGVRGPNEPLAFFAKAHEVVYDEIVEELKAAIEKGVDEDTEKVALVEDKVYAKFFKTAILMALTIGVAVGAIMLTYMGSKHNFHSAVHSLVQTHGHAQLFGWVGLCIIGFAYYIVPRVKNVELKYRELTTVCFGLMVSGTVLRILVQPYANKFISFLLPISGLLEFLAVAIFAFIIFSTVLASKEKREAYDKFIMAGVLWFCSVV
;
A
#
# COMPACT_ATOMS: atom_id res chain seq x y z
N MET A 1 -6.05 -13.59 33.14
CA MET A 1 -5.07 -13.95 32.08
C MET A 1 -3.78 -13.26 32.47
N GLU A 2 -2.66 -13.97 32.48
CA GLU A 2 -1.37 -13.37 32.85
C GLU A 2 -0.85 -12.56 31.66
N ILE A 3 -0.84 -11.23 31.77
CA ILE A 3 -0.23 -10.35 30.77
C ILE A 3 1.29 -10.44 30.97
N ASN A 4 1.98 -10.96 29.97
CA ASN A 4 3.43 -11.08 29.95
C ASN A 4 4.04 -10.43 28.71
N ARG A 5 5.37 -10.38 28.65
CA ARG A 5 6.13 -9.69 27.59
C ARG A 5 5.81 -10.17 26.17
N ASN A 6 5.41 -11.44 26.03
CA ASN A 6 5.07 -12.09 24.76
C ASN A 6 3.59 -12.01 24.41
N THR A 7 2.78 -11.34 25.24
CA THR A 7 1.35 -11.17 24.98
C THR A 7 1.16 -10.37 23.71
N ILE A 8 0.46 -10.96 22.74
CA ILE A 8 0.18 -10.31 21.46
C ILE A 8 -0.97 -9.32 21.66
N ILE A 9 -0.71 -8.05 21.33
CA ILE A 9 -1.65 -6.93 21.53
C ILE A 9 -2.99 -7.20 20.86
N LYS A 10 -2.96 -7.70 19.63
CA LYS A 10 -4.16 -8.06 18.88
C LYS A 10 -5.05 -9.06 19.63
N ASP A 11 -4.46 -10.09 20.20
CA ASP A 11 -5.22 -11.15 20.90
C ASP A 11 -5.75 -10.64 22.24
N LEU A 12 -4.99 -9.76 22.90
CA LEU A 12 -5.41 -9.07 24.12
C LEU A 12 -6.62 -8.16 23.85
N VAL A 13 -6.57 -7.29 22.84
CA VAL A 13 -7.68 -6.39 22.48
C VAL A 13 -8.90 -7.18 21.99
N LYS A 14 -8.70 -8.28 21.25
CA LYS A 14 -9.79 -9.15 20.81
C LYS A 14 -10.54 -9.78 21.99
N LYS A 15 -9.81 -10.17 23.03
CA LYS A 15 -10.37 -10.81 24.22
C LYS A 15 -10.92 -9.79 25.23
N TYR A 16 -10.30 -8.61 25.31
CA TYR A 16 -10.63 -7.53 26.23
C TYR A 16 -10.65 -6.18 25.48
N PRO A 17 -11.75 -5.84 24.78
CA PRO A 17 -11.85 -4.64 23.95
C PRO A 17 -11.55 -3.33 24.69
N GLN A 18 -11.88 -3.26 25.99
CA GLN A 18 -11.63 -2.11 26.86
C GLN A 18 -10.13 -1.75 27.00
N THR A 19 -9.22 -2.68 26.74
CA THR A 19 -7.77 -2.41 26.73
C THR A 19 -7.35 -1.46 25.61
N MET A 20 -8.17 -1.27 24.58
CA MET A 20 -7.85 -0.37 23.46
C MET A 20 -7.71 1.09 23.91
N ALA A 21 -8.45 1.52 24.94
CA ALA A 21 -8.32 2.88 25.47
C ALA A 21 -6.91 3.15 26.03
N VAL A 22 -6.32 2.16 26.71
CA VAL A 22 -4.95 2.23 27.24
C VAL A 22 -3.96 2.32 26.07
N PHE A 23 -4.10 1.47 25.07
CA PHE A 23 -3.24 1.49 23.89
C PHE A 23 -3.32 2.82 23.12
N ARG A 24 -4.50 3.42 22.97
CA ARG A 24 -4.67 4.76 22.36
C ARG A 24 -3.95 5.87 23.14
N LYS A 25 -3.96 5.81 24.48
CA LYS A 25 -3.24 6.77 25.33
C LYS A 25 -1.75 6.81 25.01
N TYR A 26 -1.18 5.67 24.65
CA TYR A 26 0.22 5.53 24.23
C TYR A 26 0.41 5.61 22.70
N ASN A 27 -0.51 6.26 21.99
CA ASN A 27 -0.48 6.44 20.54
C ASN A 27 -0.45 5.14 19.72
N LEU A 28 -1.02 4.06 20.25
CA LEU A 28 -1.34 2.90 19.43
C LEU A 28 -2.68 3.19 18.73
N VAL A 29 -2.64 3.84 17.57
CA VAL A 29 -3.80 3.84 16.67
C VAL A 29 -3.72 2.56 15.86
N VAL A 30 -4.86 1.88 15.75
CA VAL A 30 -5.02 0.72 14.85
C VAL A 30 -5.07 1.25 13.41
N ALA A 31 -4.00 1.90 12.97
CA ALA A 31 -3.96 2.59 11.70
C ALA A 31 -3.71 1.59 10.57
N GLY A 32 -4.66 1.49 9.63
CA GLY A 32 -4.53 0.63 8.45
C GLY A 32 -5.18 -0.73 8.64
N GLY A 33 -6.43 -0.78 9.11
CA GLY A 33 -7.22 -2.00 9.13
C GLY A 33 -6.62 -3.12 9.98
N VAL A 34 -6.90 -2.98 11.26
CA VAL A 34 -7.14 -4.08 12.20
C VAL A 34 -6.19 -5.25 12.30
N ARG A 35 -4.94 -4.88 12.51
CA ARG A 35 -4.25 -5.46 13.65
C ARG A 35 -3.74 -4.27 14.43
N GLY A 36 -4.19 -4.10 15.68
CA GLY A 36 -3.22 -3.65 16.68
C GLY A 36 -1.98 -4.54 16.46
N PRO A 37 -0.78 -3.97 16.37
CA PRO A 37 0.35 -4.60 15.72
C PRO A 37 0.52 -6.06 16.17
N ASN A 38 0.84 -6.97 15.24
CA ASN A 38 1.08 -8.39 15.57
C ASN A 38 2.44 -8.53 16.26
N GLU A 39 2.59 -7.78 17.33
CA GLU A 39 3.82 -7.57 18.06
C GLU A 39 3.60 -7.93 19.52
N PRO A 40 4.65 -8.47 20.17
CA PRO A 40 4.67 -8.65 21.60
C PRO A 40 4.49 -7.30 22.32
N LEU A 41 3.77 -7.31 23.45
CA LEU A 41 3.60 -6.13 24.30
C LEU A 41 4.94 -5.49 24.70
N ALA A 42 5.98 -6.29 24.92
CA ALA A 42 7.31 -5.76 25.23
C ALA A 42 7.97 -5.03 24.05
N PHE A 43 7.69 -5.46 22.82
CA PHE A 43 8.18 -4.77 21.62
C PHE A 43 7.47 -3.42 21.46
N PHE A 44 6.14 -3.38 21.64
CA PHE A 44 5.37 -2.14 21.66
C PHE A 44 5.89 -1.15 22.71
N ALA A 45 6.02 -1.62 23.96
CA ALA A 45 6.50 -0.78 25.06
C ALA A 45 7.87 -0.17 24.73
N LYS A 46 8.79 -0.96 24.17
CA LYS A 46 10.10 -0.47 23.72
C LYS A 46 10.00 0.52 22.54
N ALA A 47 9.18 0.21 21.53
CA ALA A 47 9.07 1.02 20.31
C ALA A 47 8.41 2.39 20.57
N HIS A 48 7.51 2.45 21.55
CA HIS A 48 6.79 3.67 21.93
C HIS A 48 7.37 4.35 23.18
N GLU A 49 8.55 3.90 23.65
CA GLU A 49 9.23 4.43 24.83
C GLU A 49 8.35 4.43 26.10
N VAL A 50 7.49 3.42 26.23
CA VAL A 50 6.60 3.22 27.37
C VAL A 50 7.23 2.24 28.34
N VAL A 51 7.12 2.52 29.65
CA VAL A 51 7.57 1.60 30.70
C VAL A 51 6.65 0.38 30.70
N TYR A 52 7.24 -0.81 30.48
CA TYR A 52 6.48 -2.06 30.35
C TYR A 52 5.59 -2.35 31.57
N ASP A 53 6.09 -2.12 32.79
CA ASP A 53 5.33 -2.43 34.00
C ASP A 53 4.14 -1.48 34.19
N GLU A 54 4.29 -0.20 33.83
CA GLU A 54 3.20 0.79 33.90
C GLU A 54 2.04 0.43 32.96
N ILE A 55 2.35 0.10 31.69
CA ILE A 55 1.30 -0.29 30.74
C ILE A 55 0.61 -1.60 31.15
N VAL A 56 1.33 -2.55 31.75
CA VAL A 56 0.73 -3.80 32.24
C VAL A 56 -0.28 -3.53 33.37
N GLU A 57 0.05 -2.65 34.31
CA GLU A 57 -0.86 -2.27 35.39
C GLU A 57 -2.09 -1.53 34.86
N GLU A 58 -1.92 -0.59 33.92
CA GLU A 58 -3.06 0.08 33.28
C GLU A 58 -3.96 -0.90 32.49
N LEU A 59 -3.37 -1.88 31.81
CA LEU A 59 -4.11 -2.92 31.10
C LEU A 59 -4.89 -3.82 32.06
N LYS A 60 -4.31 -4.20 33.20
CA LYS A 60 -5.02 -4.98 34.24
C LYS A 60 -6.18 -4.18 34.82
N ALA A 61 -5.95 -2.92 35.17
CA ALA A 61 -6.98 -2.03 35.70
C ALA A 61 -8.15 -1.85 34.70
N ALA A 62 -7.84 -1.70 33.40
CA ALA A 62 -8.87 -1.66 32.36
C ALA A 62 -9.65 -2.99 32.28
N ILE A 63 -8.98 -4.14 32.37
CA ILE A 63 -9.65 -5.45 32.37
C ILE A 63 -10.58 -5.60 33.58
N GLU A 64 -10.15 -5.18 34.77
CA GLU A 64 -10.94 -5.22 36.01
C GLU A 64 -12.15 -4.29 35.96
N LYS A 65 -11.99 -3.08 35.41
CA LYS A 65 -13.10 -2.13 35.20
C LYS A 65 -14.19 -2.71 34.29
N GLY A 66 -13.82 -3.59 33.36
CA GLY A 66 -14.73 -4.22 32.42
C GLY A 66 -15.11 -3.32 31.23
N VAL A 67 -16.09 -3.76 30.45
CA VAL A 67 -16.62 -3.01 29.31
C VAL A 67 -17.64 -2.00 29.81
N ASP A 68 -17.41 -0.72 29.55
CA ASP A 68 -18.33 0.38 29.82
C ASP A 68 -19.00 0.90 28.53
N GLU A 69 -19.92 1.86 28.65
CA GLU A 69 -20.63 2.46 27.50
C GLU A 69 -19.68 3.18 26.53
N ASP A 70 -18.55 3.67 27.03
CA ASP A 70 -17.50 4.36 26.26
C ASP A 70 -16.51 3.37 25.59
N THR A 71 -16.63 2.07 25.87
CA THR A 71 -15.72 1.06 25.35
C THR A 71 -15.91 0.91 23.85
N GLU A 72 -14.87 1.30 23.11
CA GLU A 72 -14.87 1.27 21.66
C GLU A 72 -15.07 -0.14 21.12
N LYS A 73 -16.10 -0.32 20.29
CA LYS A 73 -16.34 -1.56 19.55
C LYS A 73 -15.33 -1.66 18.40
N VAL A 74 -14.17 -2.25 18.67
CA VAL A 74 -13.13 -2.48 17.66
C VAL A 74 -13.56 -3.64 16.75
N ALA A 75 -14.16 -3.34 15.59
CA ALA A 75 -14.48 -4.35 14.58
C ALA A 75 -13.21 -4.82 13.88
N LEU A 76 -12.82 -6.10 14.05
CA LEU A 76 -11.54 -6.59 13.57
C LEU A 76 -11.49 -6.97 12.07
N VAL A 77 -11.36 -6.00 11.16
CA VAL A 77 -11.31 -6.20 9.69
C VAL A 77 -9.88 -6.22 9.12
N GLU A 78 -9.49 -7.32 8.47
CA GLU A 78 -8.16 -7.49 7.89
C GLU A 78 -7.86 -6.51 6.74
N ASP A 79 -6.78 -5.74 6.84
CA ASP A 79 -6.32 -4.86 5.76
C ASP A 79 -5.68 -5.63 4.60
N LYS A 80 -6.48 -5.91 3.55
CA LYS A 80 -6.03 -6.55 2.32
C LYS A 80 -5.97 -5.62 1.12
N VAL A 81 -6.07 -4.30 1.31
CA VAL A 81 -6.09 -3.36 0.18
C VAL A 81 -4.82 -3.50 -0.67
N TYR A 82 -3.65 -3.55 -0.03
CA TYR A 82 -2.37 -3.69 -0.73
C TYR A 82 -2.23 -5.02 -1.48
N ALA A 83 -2.89 -6.09 -1.01
CA ALA A 83 -2.65 -7.44 -1.49
C ALA A 83 -3.02 -7.62 -2.97
N LYS A 84 -4.11 -7.00 -3.43
CA LYS A 84 -4.50 -7.06 -4.85
C LYS A 84 -3.47 -6.36 -5.74
N PHE A 85 -2.91 -5.23 -5.31
CA PHE A 85 -1.88 -4.51 -6.04
C PHE A 85 -0.61 -5.35 -6.17
N PHE A 86 -0.11 -5.91 -5.07
CA PHE A 86 1.08 -6.76 -5.08
C PHE A 86 0.91 -8.03 -5.92
N LYS A 87 -0.23 -8.72 -5.78
CA LYS A 87 -0.50 -9.93 -6.57
C LYS A 87 -0.51 -9.63 -8.06
N THR A 88 -1.18 -8.56 -8.47
CA THR A 88 -1.19 -8.14 -9.88
C THR A 88 0.19 -7.66 -10.32
N ALA A 89 0.92 -6.93 -9.48
CA ALA A 89 2.28 -6.48 -9.79
C ALA A 89 3.23 -7.66 -10.06
N ILE A 90 3.17 -8.70 -9.22
CA ILE A 90 3.96 -9.94 -9.41
C ILE A 90 3.52 -10.65 -10.69
N LEU A 91 2.22 -10.74 -10.96
CA LEU A 91 1.71 -11.33 -12.20
C LEU A 91 2.25 -10.59 -13.44
N MET A 92 2.17 -9.26 -13.46
CA MET A 92 2.67 -8.42 -14.56
C MET A 92 4.19 -8.54 -14.71
N ALA A 93 4.92 -8.55 -13.58
CA ALA A 93 6.36 -8.72 -13.55
C ALA A 93 6.78 -10.07 -14.12
N LEU A 94 6.15 -11.19 -13.73
CA LEU A 94 6.56 -12.51 -14.17
C LEU A 94 6.12 -12.85 -15.60
N THR A 95 5.06 -12.21 -16.09
CA THR A 95 4.53 -12.42 -17.46
C THR A 95 5.17 -11.46 -18.46
N ILE A 96 4.52 -10.32 -18.74
CA ILE A 96 4.92 -9.38 -19.79
C ILE A 96 6.18 -8.60 -19.42
N GLY A 97 6.50 -8.54 -18.13
CA GLY A 97 7.80 -8.11 -17.66
C GLY A 97 8.91 -9.10 -18.05
N VAL A 98 9.21 -10.04 -17.16
CA VAL A 98 10.39 -10.90 -17.21
C VAL A 98 10.35 -11.87 -18.40
N ALA A 99 9.23 -12.54 -18.68
CA ALA A 99 9.21 -13.54 -19.75
C ALA A 99 9.39 -12.90 -21.14
N VAL A 100 8.63 -11.84 -21.46
CA VAL A 100 8.79 -11.13 -22.73
C VAL A 100 10.15 -10.43 -22.81
N GLY A 101 10.63 -9.85 -21.70
CA GLY A 101 11.96 -9.26 -21.60
C GLY A 101 13.06 -10.28 -21.92
N ALA A 102 12.99 -11.47 -21.33
CA ALA A 102 13.95 -12.56 -21.57
C ALA A 102 13.91 -13.05 -23.03
N ILE A 103 12.73 -13.16 -23.63
CA ILE A 103 12.57 -13.51 -25.05
C ILE A 103 13.24 -12.45 -25.94
N MET A 104 12.97 -11.17 -25.71
CA MET A 104 13.59 -10.08 -26.49
C MET A 104 15.11 -10.05 -26.33
N LEU A 105 15.62 -10.20 -25.10
CA LEU A 105 17.06 -10.26 -24.83
C LEU A 105 17.73 -11.43 -25.55
N THR A 106 17.11 -12.61 -25.48
CA THR A 106 17.60 -13.83 -26.18
C THR A 106 17.62 -13.60 -27.68
N TYR A 107 16.57 -13.01 -28.23
CA TYR A 107 16.47 -12.69 -29.65
C TYR A 107 17.56 -11.70 -30.09
N MET A 108 17.74 -10.59 -29.36
CA MET A 108 18.81 -9.62 -29.63
C MET A 108 20.20 -10.25 -29.54
N GLY A 109 20.42 -11.09 -28.53
CA GLY A 109 21.66 -11.85 -28.36
C GLY A 109 21.95 -12.76 -29.55
N SER A 110 20.95 -13.52 -30.02
CA SER A 110 21.08 -14.40 -31.19
C SER A 110 21.40 -13.66 -32.49
N LYS A 111 20.96 -12.40 -32.61
CA LYS A 111 21.20 -11.55 -33.78
C LYS A 111 22.47 -10.71 -33.67
N HIS A 112 23.16 -10.74 -32.52
CA HIS A 112 24.27 -9.86 -32.19
C HIS A 112 23.99 -8.37 -32.49
N ASN A 113 22.73 -7.95 -32.35
CA ASN A 113 22.30 -6.60 -32.71
C ASN A 113 21.20 -6.14 -31.75
N PHE A 114 21.48 -5.08 -31.00
CA PHE A 114 20.55 -4.48 -30.05
C PHE A 114 19.32 -3.85 -30.71
N HIS A 115 19.45 -3.41 -31.97
CA HIS A 115 18.36 -2.81 -32.73
C HIS A 115 17.45 -3.84 -33.41
N SER A 116 17.71 -5.15 -33.23
CA SER A 116 16.88 -6.18 -33.86
C SER A 116 15.51 -6.31 -33.20
N ALA A 117 15.36 -5.90 -31.94
CA ALA A 117 14.09 -5.96 -31.22
C ALA A 117 13.07 -4.96 -31.78
N VAL A 118 11.82 -5.39 -31.85
CA VAL A 118 10.71 -4.54 -32.28
C VAL A 118 10.51 -3.42 -31.25
N HIS A 119 10.74 -2.16 -31.64
CA HIS A 119 10.68 -1.00 -30.74
C HIS A 119 9.35 -0.89 -29.97
N SER A 120 8.21 -1.15 -30.64
CA SER A 120 6.90 -1.11 -29.99
C SER A 120 6.77 -2.16 -28.88
N LEU A 121 7.39 -3.33 -29.05
CA LEU A 121 7.42 -4.39 -28.05
C LEU A 121 8.35 -4.05 -26.88
N VAL A 122 9.50 -3.42 -27.15
CA VAL A 122 10.41 -2.91 -26.11
C VAL A 122 9.70 -1.86 -25.25
N GLN A 123 9.00 -0.91 -25.87
CA GLN A 123 8.18 0.08 -25.16
C GLN A 123 7.06 -0.57 -24.34
N THR A 124 6.38 -1.57 -24.92
CA THR A 124 5.32 -2.33 -24.23
C THR A 124 5.84 -3.01 -22.97
N HIS A 125 6.97 -3.71 -23.08
CA HIS A 125 7.64 -4.35 -21.96
C HIS A 125 8.04 -3.33 -20.88
N GLY A 126 8.67 -2.22 -21.28
CA GLY A 126 9.06 -1.15 -20.36
C GLY A 126 7.86 -0.57 -19.60
N HIS A 127 6.76 -0.32 -20.31
CA HIS A 127 5.52 0.17 -19.71
C HIS A 127 4.90 -0.83 -18.72
N ALA A 128 4.89 -2.12 -19.08
CA ALA A 128 4.41 -3.18 -18.20
C ALA A 128 5.26 -3.32 -16.92
N GLN A 129 6.58 -3.14 -17.01
CA GLN A 129 7.46 -3.14 -15.84
C GLN A 129 7.26 -1.88 -14.97
N LEU A 130 7.17 -0.71 -15.60
CA LEU A 130 7.09 0.55 -14.87
C LEU A 130 5.74 0.73 -14.18
N PHE A 131 4.63 0.64 -14.91
CA PHE A 131 3.30 0.88 -14.35
C PHE A 131 2.64 -0.41 -13.85
N GLY A 132 2.82 -1.52 -14.57
CA GLY A 132 2.25 -2.81 -14.23
C GLY A 132 2.93 -3.53 -13.07
N TRP A 133 4.24 -3.34 -12.86
CA TRP A 133 4.95 -3.91 -11.70
C TRP A 133 5.30 -2.86 -10.66
N VAL A 134 6.24 -1.97 -10.97
CA VAL A 134 6.78 -1.00 -10.01
C VAL A 134 5.68 -0.06 -9.51
N GLY A 135 4.86 0.49 -10.40
CA GLY A 135 3.77 1.41 -10.06
C GLY A 135 2.72 0.76 -9.16
N LEU A 136 2.24 -0.44 -9.50
CA LEU A 136 1.32 -1.20 -8.64
C LEU A 136 1.96 -1.53 -7.27
N CYS A 137 3.24 -1.91 -7.22
CA CYS A 137 3.96 -2.14 -5.96
C CYS A 137 4.03 -0.87 -5.10
N ILE A 138 4.37 0.28 -5.69
CA ILE A 138 4.44 1.58 -4.99
C ILE A 138 3.07 1.93 -4.40
N ILE A 139 2.00 1.86 -5.19
CA ILE A 139 0.64 2.18 -4.75
C ILE A 139 0.21 1.24 -3.61
N GLY A 140 0.37 -0.06 -3.81
CA GLY A 140 0.01 -1.07 -2.81
C GLY A 140 0.79 -0.88 -1.50
N PHE A 141 2.10 -0.68 -1.60
CA PHE A 141 2.96 -0.46 -0.45
C PHE A 141 2.60 0.83 0.29
N ALA A 142 2.37 1.93 -0.43
CA ALA A 142 1.97 3.20 0.16
C ALA A 142 0.63 3.10 0.92
N TYR A 143 -0.37 2.42 0.36
CA TYR A 143 -1.63 2.16 1.08
C TYR A 143 -1.45 1.31 2.35
N TYR A 144 -0.41 0.48 2.40
CA TYR A 144 -0.07 -0.28 3.59
C TYR A 144 0.71 0.57 4.61
N ILE A 145 1.82 1.19 4.20
CA ILE A 145 2.77 1.80 5.12
C ILE A 145 2.35 3.19 5.59
N VAL A 146 1.78 4.03 4.71
CA VAL A 146 1.49 5.44 5.02
C VAL A 146 0.50 5.58 6.19
N PRO A 147 -0.65 4.88 6.21
CA PRO A 147 -1.56 4.89 7.35
C PRO A 147 -0.85 4.51 8.66
N ARG A 148 0.00 3.47 8.61
CA ARG A 148 0.70 2.92 9.78
C ARG A 148 1.72 3.90 10.36
N VAL A 149 2.57 4.49 9.52
CA VAL A 149 3.57 5.48 9.98
C VAL A 149 2.93 6.82 10.34
N LYS A 150 1.71 7.07 9.89
CA LYS A 150 0.94 8.27 10.23
C LYS A 150 -0.12 8.05 11.29
N ASN A 151 -0.18 6.85 11.85
CA ASN A 151 -1.05 6.52 12.96
C ASN A 151 -2.51 6.97 12.73
N VAL A 152 -2.98 6.84 11.48
CA VAL A 152 -4.34 7.20 11.06
C VAL A 152 -4.89 6.20 10.07
N GLU A 153 -6.21 6.07 10.02
CA GLU A 153 -6.86 5.25 9.00
C GLU A 153 -6.66 5.81 7.59
N LEU A 154 -6.54 4.89 6.62
CA LEU A 154 -6.43 5.25 5.20
C LEU A 154 -7.70 6.00 4.76
N LYS A 155 -7.56 7.26 4.36
CA LYS A 155 -8.68 8.07 3.91
C LYS A 155 -9.21 7.57 2.56
N TYR A 156 -10.53 7.67 2.37
CA TYR A 156 -11.22 7.29 1.11
C TYR A 156 -10.89 5.87 0.62
N ARG A 157 -10.83 4.91 1.55
CA ARG A 157 -10.46 3.52 1.28
C ARG A 157 -11.21 2.87 0.11
N GLU A 158 -12.46 3.24 -0.12
CA GLU A 158 -13.28 2.73 -1.22
C GLU A 158 -12.72 3.09 -2.61
N LEU A 159 -12.11 4.28 -2.75
CA LEU A 159 -11.49 4.74 -3.99
C LEU A 159 -10.25 3.93 -4.38
N THR A 160 -9.68 3.13 -3.47
CA THR A 160 -8.54 2.24 -3.77
C THR A 160 -8.92 1.18 -4.82
N THR A 161 -10.20 0.79 -4.91
CA THR A 161 -10.67 -0.13 -5.95
C THR A 161 -10.82 0.55 -7.30
N VAL A 162 -11.26 1.81 -7.33
CA VAL A 162 -11.30 2.61 -8.56
C VAL A 162 -9.88 2.85 -9.08
N CYS A 163 -8.97 3.28 -8.21
CA CYS A 163 -7.55 3.44 -8.52
C CYS A 163 -6.96 2.14 -9.11
N PHE A 164 -7.20 0.99 -8.48
CA PHE A 164 -6.75 -0.30 -8.99
C PHE A 164 -7.30 -0.61 -10.39
N GLY A 165 -8.62 -0.46 -10.58
CA GLY A 165 -9.27 -0.73 -11.86
C GLY A 165 -8.74 0.15 -12.98
N LEU A 166 -8.58 1.45 -12.73
CA LEU A 166 -8.03 2.41 -13.70
C LEU A 166 -6.57 2.08 -14.06
N MET A 167 -5.72 1.81 -13.06
CA MET A 167 -4.31 1.47 -13.30
C MET A 167 -4.18 0.20 -14.14
N VAL A 168 -4.87 -0.88 -13.75
CA VAL A 168 -4.78 -2.17 -14.45
C VAL A 168 -5.38 -2.06 -15.86
N SER A 169 -6.53 -1.40 -16.02
CA SER A 169 -7.16 -1.25 -17.34
C SER A 169 -6.31 -0.40 -18.28
N GLY A 170 -5.73 0.71 -17.80
CA GLY A 170 -4.82 1.55 -18.56
C GLY A 170 -3.58 0.79 -19.01
N THR A 171 -2.93 0.05 -18.11
CA THR A 171 -1.72 -0.72 -18.43
C THR A 171 -2.02 -1.90 -19.36
N VAL A 172 -3.11 -2.65 -19.13
CA VAL A 172 -3.51 -3.75 -20.03
C VAL A 172 -3.87 -3.22 -21.41
N LEU A 173 -4.57 -2.09 -21.50
CA LEU A 173 -4.88 -1.44 -22.77
C LEU A 173 -3.60 -1.06 -23.52
N ARG A 174 -2.61 -0.49 -22.83
CA ARG A 174 -1.29 -0.18 -23.42
C ARG A 174 -0.65 -1.43 -24.01
N ILE A 175 -0.62 -2.49 -23.22
CA ILE A 175 0.00 -3.77 -23.59
C ILE A 175 -0.62 -4.38 -24.84
N LEU A 176 -1.94 -4.30 -24.96
CA LEU A 176 -2.67 -4.87 -26.09
C LEU A 176 -2.60 -4.00 -27.35
N VAL A 177 -2.47 -2.67 -27.21
CA VAL A 177 -2.54 -1.75 -28.35
C VAL A 177 -1.15 -1.39 -28.88
N GLN A 178 -0.18 -1.13 -27.99
CA GLN A 178 1.14 -0.60 -28.37
C GLN A 178 1.89 -1.47 -29.40
N PRO A 179 1.93 -2.82 -29.29
CA PRO A 179 2.63 -3.66 -30.27
C PRO A 179 2.00 -3.60 -31.68
N TYR A 180 0.69 -3.35 -31.76
CA TYR A 180 -0.10 -3.42 -32.99
C TYR A 180 -0.59 -2.05 -33.47
N ALA A 181 -0.05 -0.97 -32.89
CA ALA A 181 -0.50 0.39 -33.11
C ALA A 181 -0.53 0.75 -34.61
N ASN A 182 -1.70 1.19 -35.07
CA ASN A 182 -1.95 1.59 -36.45
C ASN A 182 -2.99 2.72 -36.49
N LYS A 183 -3.33 3.23 -37.68
CA LYS A 183 -4.25 4.37 -37.85
C LYS A 183 -5.62 4.17 -37.17
N PHE A 184 -6.09 2.93 -37.02
CA PHE A 184 -7.42 2.63 -36.48
C PHE A 184 -7.45 2.50 -34.96
N ILE A 185 -6.39 1.98 -34.33
CA ILE A 185 -6.40 1.68 -32.88
C ILE A 185 -5.48 2.60 -32.05
N SER A 186 -4.61 3.39 -32.67
CA SER A 186 -3.64 4.23 -31.94
C SER A 186 -4.29 5.29 -31.05
N PHE A 187 -5.55 5.68 -31.32
CA PHE A 187 -6.30 6.60 -30.47
C PHE A 187 -6.58 6.03 -29.06
N LEU A 188 -6.46 4.71 -28.88
CA LEU A 188 -6.60 4.05 -27.56
C LEU A 188 -5.37 4.28 -26.67
N LEU A 189 -4.21 4.66 -27.22
CA LEU A 189 -2.98 4.88 -26.42
C LEU A 189 -3.09 6.12 -25.50
N PRO A 190 -3.60 7.29 -25.96
CA PRO A 190 -3.93 8.38 -25.06
C PRO A 190 -4.97 8.02 -23.99
N ILE A 191 -5.97 7.18 -24.34
CA ILE A 191 -6.97 6.71 -23.39
C ILE A 191 -6.33 5.86 -22.29
N SER A 192 -5.42 4.95 -22.67
CA SER A 192 -4.61 4.16 -21.74
C SER A 192 -3.83 5.07 -20.76
N GLY A 193 -3.14 6.08 -21.28
CA GLY A 193 -2.42 7.05 -20.44
C GLY A 193 -3.34 7.87 -19.53
N LEU A 194 -4.52 8.28 -20.03
CA LEU A 194 -5.51 8.99 -19.21
C LEU A 194 -6.03 8.13 -18.05
N LEU A 195 -6.29 6.84 -18.29
CA LEU A 195 -6.71 5.91 -17.23
C LEU A 195 -5.63 5.78 -16.15
N GLU A 196 -4.37 5.61 -16.54
CA GLU A 196 -3.23 5.55 -15.61
C GLU A 196 -3.06 6.87 -14.85
N PHE A 197 -3.18 8.01 -15.53
CA PHE A 197 -3.07 9.33 -14.92
C PHE A 197 -4.15 9.54 -13.86
N LEU A 198 -5.41 9.21 -14.18
CA LEU A 198 -6.52 9.28 -13.23
C LEU A 198 -6.31 8.33 -12.04
N ALA A 199 -5.76 7.13 -12.27
CA ALA A 199 -5.42 6.20 -11.20
C ALA A 199 -4.40 6.79 -10.23
N VAL A 200 -3.33 7.40 -10.76
CA VAL A 200 -2.26 8.01 -9.95
C VAL A 200 -2.75 9.30 -9.27
N ALA A 201 -3.64 10.08 -9.91
CA ALA A 201 -4.25 11.25 -9.28
C ALA A 201 -5.14 10.85 -8.08
N ILE A 202 -5.94 9.79 -8.21
CA ILE A 202 -6.74 9.25 -7.10
C ILE A 202 -5.82 8.73 -5.99
N PHE A 203 -4.75 8.01 -6.34
CA PHE A 203 -3.75 7.56 -5.39
C PHE A 203 -3.14 8.73 -4.60
N ALA A 204 -2.71 9.79 -5.30
CA ALA A 204 -2.14 10.99 -4.70
C ALA A 204 -3.14 11.66 -3.76
N PHE A 205 -4.40 11.81 -4.19
CA PHE A 205 -5.47 12.34 -3.36
C PHE A 205 -5.66 11.53 -2.06
N ILE A 206 -5.70 10.20 -2.15
CA ILE A 206 -5.82 9.31 -0.98
C ILE A 206 -4.63 9.50 -0.03
N ILE A 207 -3.40 9.49 -0.54
CA ILE A 207 -2.18 9.59 0.28
C ILE A 207 -2.07 10.97 0.92
N PHE A 208 -2.28 12.06 0.19
CA PHE A 208 -2.24 13.40 0.77
C PHE A 208 -3.34 13.59 1.82
N SER A 209 -4.56 13.13 1.55
CA SER A 209 -5.65 13.19 2.53
C SER A 209 -5.32 12.40 3.80
N THR A 210 -4.65 11.25 3.66
CA THR A 210 -4.22 10.42 4.78
C THR A 210 -3.13 11.10 5.60
N VAL A 211 -2.09 11.64 4.95
CA VAL A 211 -1.01 12.37 5.63
C VAL A 211 -1.53 13.62 6.33
N LEU A 212 -2.40 14.40 5.68
CA LEU A 212 -2.97 15.63 6.24
C LEU A 212 -3.93 15.37 7.42
N ALA A 213 -4.52 14.18 7.49
CA ALA A 213 -5.39 13.80 8.62
C ALA A 213 -4.60 13.38 9.87
N SER A 214 -3.29 13.16 9.74
CA SER A 214 -2.44 12.72 10.85
C SER A 214 -2.19 13.84 11.85
N LYS A 215 -2.19 13.47 13.14
CA LYS A 215 -1.76 14.33 14.25
C LYS A 215 -0.30 14.07 14.66
N GLU A 216 0.35 13.10 14.01
CA GLU A 216 1.76 12.81 14.26
C GLU A 216 2.64 14.01 13.87
N LYS A 217 3.77 14.14 14.53
CA LYS A 217 4.73 15.20 14.20
C LYS A 217 5.20 15.02 12.75
N ARG A 218 5.41 16.14 12.07
CA ARG A 218 5.97 16.13 10.70
C ARG A 218 7.44 15.75 10.77
N GLU A 219 7.82 14.75 10.00
CA GLU A 219 9.18 14.24 9.94
C GLU A 219 9.80 14.47 8.56
N ALA A 220 11.12 14.25 8.44
CA ALA A 220 11.82 14.40 7.17
C ALA A 220 11.26 13.47 6.08
N TYR A 221 10.84 12.25 6.44
CA TYR A 221 10.27 11.27 5.51
C TYR A 221 8.97 11.75 4.85
N ASP A 222 8.23 12.68 5.46
CA ASP A 222 7.00 13.24 4.87
C ASP A 222 7.27 13.98 3.59
N LYS A 223 8.38 14.72 3.54
CA LYS A 223 8.81 15.45 2.35
C LYS A 223 9.13 14.47 1.21
N PHE A 224 9.75 13.33 1.53
CA PHE A 224 10.05 12.29 0.56
C PHE A 224 8.76 11.60 0.05
N ILE A 225 7.80 11.32 0.92
CA ILE A 225 6.49 10.80 0.51
C ILE A 225 5.81 11.80 -0.43
N MET A 226 5.75 13.08 -0.06
CA MET A 226 5.10 14.10 -0.88
C MET A 226 5.79 14.29 -2.23
N ALA A 227 7.12 14.40 -2.24
CA ALA A 227 7.90 14.54 -3.45
C ALA A 227 7.75 13.32 -4.36
N GLY A 228 7.77 12.11 -3.80
CA GLY A 228 7.58 10.87 -4.56
C GLY A 228 6.19 10.77 -5.20
N VAL A 229 5.13 11.15 -4.46
CA VAL A 229 3.76 11.17 -5.00
C VAL A 229 3.62 12.22 -6.11
N LEU A 230 4.13 13.43 -5.91
CA LEU A 230 4.11 14.48 -6.94
C LEU A 230 4.90 14.09 -8.19
N TRP A 231 6.09 13.50 -7.99
CA TRP A 231 6.89 12.98 -9.09
C TRP A 231 6.14 11.90 -9.86
N PHE A 232 5.49 10.96 -9.16
CA PHE A 232 4.72 9.90 -9.82
C PHE A 232 3.58 10.48 -10.68
N CYS A 233 2.86 11.50 -10.19
CA CYS A 233 1.86 12.21 -11.01
C CYS A 233 2.43 12.86 -12.28
N SER A 234 3.72 13.25 -12.27
CA SER A 234 4.34 13.97 -13.39
C SER A 234 4.90 13.07 -14.50
N VAL A 235 5.08 11.78 -14.22
CA VAL A 235 5.73 10.82 -15.14
C VAL A 235 4.78 9.83 -15.81
N VAL A 236 3.48 9.94 -15.52
CA VAL A 236 2.40 9.19 -16.19
C VAL A 236 2.02 9.88 -17.49
#